data_AF-A0A4U9D9Y4-F1
#
_entry.id   AF-A0A4U9D9Y4-F1
#
_cell.length_a   1.000
_cell.length_b   1.000
_cell.length_c   1.000
_cell.angle_alpha   90.00
_cell.angle_beta   90.00
_cell.angle_gamma   90.00
#
_symmetry.space_group_name_H-M   'P 1'
#
loop_
_entity.id
_entity.type
_entity.pdbx_description
1 polymer ?
#
loop_
_entity_poly.entity_id
_entity_poly.type
_entity_poly.pdbx_seq_one_letter_code
_entity_poly.pdbx_strand_id
1 'polypeptide(L)'
;MSRHVKVDVLIVGSGAAGLSAAVTAALNGASVLVAEKESVIGGTSAWSGGWLWIPRNPLAREEGIEEDASVPLTYLQHEMAGQPADARLLTFLRYGPEMIDFFRHNTVVQFISGSRMPDFHDSPGYAQGGRSVTAQPFDGRLLGDWLHRLRPPLETISLAGMGIAGGADMAHFFNATRSPRSALYAARRLLRHVWQRLRHGRGRHLVNGNALVARLLRAALDAGVNFQLNAPVERLLTSAAGVTGAVLRSDEGQVQVSANAVILACGGFPHDKQRLAQHVAHAASGYGHFSAAPPGNEGMGSAWESRSAASLTTRSDTRWPGRRFPASPSPAACSCRSRTWLNVLSRGLSPYCPTASASPTKLTPITTLLPPCWKPRRLEKLRRRGCLPTAWRCAAMD
;
A
#
# COMPACT_ATOMS: atom_id res chain seq x y z
N MET A 1 30.70 5.27 20.71
CA MET A 1 29.90 6.15 21.59
C MET A 1 28.44 5.90 21.26
N SER A 2 27.55 5.76 22.25
CA SER A 2 26.12 5.55 21.99
C SER A 2 25.43 6.91 21.82
N ARG A 3 24.77 7.13 20.68
CA ARG A 3 23.97 8.34 20.43
C ARG A 3 22.57 8.15 21.00
N HIS A 4 22.03 9.16 21.68
CA HIS A 4 20.65 9.13 22.19
C HIS A 4 19.76 10.10 21.42
N VAL A 5 18.57 9.65 21.02
CA VAL A 5 17.57 10.45 20.30
C VAL A 5 16.21 10.30 20.98
N LYS A 6 15.45 11.38 21.09
CA LYS A 6 14.08 11.36 21.65
C LYS A 6 13.10 11.88 20.59
N VAL A 7 12.03 11.13 20.38
CA VAL A 7 10.92 11.48 19.47
C VAL A 7 9.59 11.06 20.09
N ASP A 8 8.48 11.51 19.53
CA ASP A 8 7.15 11.05 19.94
C ASP A 8 6.84 9.70 19.29
N VAL A 9 7.12 9.57 18.00
CA VAL A 9 6.83 8.35 17.22
C VAL A 9 8.08 7.87 16.50
N LEU A 10 8.48 6.64 16.80
CA LEU A 10 9.47 5.90 16.03
C LEU A 10 8.76 4.97 15.04
N ILE A 11 9.10 5.07 13.77
CA ILE A 11 8.57 4.21 12.71
C ILE A 11 9.69 3.36 12.16
N VAL A 12 9.48 2.05 12.13
CA VAL A 12 10.46 1.08 11.65
C VAL A 12 10.05 0.61 10.26
N GLY A 13 10.83 0.99 9.25
CA GLY A 13 10.60 0.68 7.84
C GLY A 13 10.00 1.85 7.06
N SER A 14 10.48 2.04 5.84
CA SER A 14 10.14 3.17 4.97
C SER A 14 9.31 2.79 3.73
N GLY A 15 8.55 1.68 3.83
CA GLY A 15 7.55 1.31 2.82
C GLY A 15 6.33 2.24 2.83
N ALA A 16 5.34 1.96 1.98
CA ALA A 16 4.12 2.78 1.90
C ALA A 16 3.42 2.90 3.26
N ALA A 17 3.33 1.81 4.03
CA ALA A 17 2.71 1.83 5.37
C ALA A 17 3.47 2.76 6.35
N GLY A 18 4.81 2.63 6.39
CA GLY A 18 5.64 3.42 7.30
C GLY A 18 5.64 4.90 6.94
N LEU A 19 5.78 5.24 5.66
CA LEU A 19 5.74 6.63 5.22
C LEU A 19 4.34 7.25 5.40
N SER A 20 3.27 6.51 5.14
CA SER A 20 1.91 7.00 5.40
C SER A 20 1.70 7.28 6.89
N ALA A 21 2.14 6.39 7.78
CA ALA A 21 2.09 6.62 9.21
C ALA A 21 2.94 7.84 9.63
N ALA A 22 4.12 8.02 9.02
CA ALA A 22 5.02 9.12 9.33
C ALA A 22 4.40 10.48 8.99
N VAL A 23 3.85 10.58 7.78
CA VAL A 23 3.17 11.80 7.31
C VAL A 23 1.98 12.11 8.22
N THR A 24 1.12 11.12 8.48
CA THR A 24 -0.06 11.33 9.34
C THR A 24 0.33 11.76 10.74
N ALA A 25 1.32 11.13 11.37
CA ALA A 25 1.78 11.49 12.71
C ALA A 25 2.38 12.92 12.74
N ALA A 26 3.25 13.24 11.77
CA ALA A 26 3.89 14.55 11.69
C ALA A 26 2.89 15.69 11.43
N LEU A 27 1.91 15.48 10.55
CA LEU A 27 0.85 16.46 10.31
C LEU A 27 -0.07 16.69 11.53
N ASN A 28 -0.07 15.74 12.48
CA ASN A 28 -0.75 15.89 13.78
C ASN A 28 0.20 16.43 14.88
N GLY A 29 1.36 16.96 14.51
CA GLY A 29 2.29 17.66 15.41
C GLY A 29 3.26 16.76 16.17
N ALA A 30 3.32 15.46 15.87
CA ALA A 30 4.29 14.56 16.49
C ALA A 30 5.70 14.77 15.90
N SER A 31 6.72 14.71 16.75
CA SER A 31 8.10 14.52 16.29
C SER A 31 8.30 13.06 15.85
N VAL A 32 8.71 12.86 14.59
CA VAL A 32 8.77 11.53 13.96
C VAL A 32 10.19 11.22 13.51
N LEU A 33 10.65 9.99 13.81
CA LEU A 33 11.83 9.37 13.22
C LEU A 33 11.43 8.10 12.47
N VAL A 34 11.81 8.01 11.20
CA VAL A 34 11.74 6.78 10.40
C VAL A 34 13.12 6.12 10.38
N ALA A 35 13.21 4.90 10.90
CA ALA A 35 14.39 4.04 10.83
C ALA A 35 14.25 3.06 9.67
N GLU A 36 15.16 3.14 8.70
CA GLU A 36 15.23 2.24 7.55
C GLU A 36 16.51 1.40 7.62
N LYS A 37 16.35 0.08 7.49
CA LYS A 37 17.47 -0.89 7.56
C LYS A 37 18.47 -0.67 6.43
N GLU A 38 17.98 -0.32 5.24
CA GLU A 38 18.81 -0.17 4.05
C GLU A 38 19.27 1.28 3.82
N SER A 39 20.18 1.47 2.86
CA SER A 39 20.64 2.80 2.42
C SER A 39 19.62 3.55 1.55
N VAL A 40 18.47 2.93 1.26
CA VAL A 40 17.43 3.45 0.38
C VAL A 40 16.04 3.24 0.94
N ILE A 41 15.15 4.18 0.63
CA ILE A 41 13.76 4.22 1.06
C ILE A 41 12.86 3.46 0.09
N GLY A 42 11.80 2.84 0.63
CA GLY A 42 10.64 2.39 -0.12
C GLY A 42 10.35 0.90 -0.08
N GLY A 43 11.35 0.07 0.22
CA GLY A 43 11.21 -1.39 0.28
C GLY A 43 10.48 -1.99 -0.93
N THR A 44 9.65 -3.01 -0.70
CA THR A 44 8.83 -3.64 -1.75
C THR A 44 7.83 -2.67 -2.39
N SER A 45 7.36 -1.66 -1.64
CA SER A 45 6.41 -0.68 -2.15
C SER A 45 6.96 0.08 -3.36
N ALA A 46 8.26 0.41 -3.36
CA ALA A 46 8.91 1.10 -4.47
C ALA A 46 9.04 0.27 -5.76
N TRP A 47 8.93 -1.07 -5.66
CA TRP A 47 8.93 -2.00 -6.79
C TRP A 47 7.54 -2.42 -7.25
N SER A 48 6.51 -2.10 -6.46
CA SER A 48 5.13 -2.49 -6.75
C SER A 48 4.55 -1.78 -7.98
N GLY A 49 3.43 -2.28 -8.47
CA GLY A 49 2.62 -1.59 -9.48
C GLY A 49 1.97 -0.29 -8.98
N GLY A 50 2.05 0.04 -7.67
CA GLY A 50 1.48 1.26 -7.09
C GLY A 50 -0.04 1.25 -6.92
N TRP A 51 -0.69 0.13 -7.24
CA TRP A 51 -2.13 -0.04 -7.13
C TRP A 51 -2.55 -0.24 -5.67
N LEU A 52 -3.57 0.51 -5.25
CA LEU A 52 -4.23 0.42 -3.98
C LEU A 52 -5.67 -0.02 -4.24
N TRP A 53 -6.09 -1.09 -3.58
CA TRP A 53 -7.47 -1.54 -3.60
C TRP A 53 -8.24 -0.80 -2.50
N ILE A 54 -9.01 0.22 -2.87
CA ILE A 54 -9.79 1.06 -1.96
C ILE A 54 -11.20 1.19 -2.55
N PRO A 55 -12.16 0.38 -2.09
CA PRO A 55 -13.53 0.44 -2.58
C PRO A 55 -14.17 1.76 -2.16
N ARG A 56 -15.13 2.25 -2.95
CA ARG A 56 -15.82 3.53 -2.69
C ARG A 56 -14.85 4.70 -2.49
N ASN A 57 -13.68 4.69 -3.13
CA ASN A 57 -12.73 5.80 -3.08
C ASN A 57 -13.32 7.06 -3.75
N PRO A 58 -12.86 8.26 -3.37
CA PRO A 58 -13.42 9.51 -3.88
C PRO A 58 -13.29 9.68 -5.40
N LEU A 59 -12.23 9.16 -6.04
CA LEU A 59 -12.07 9.25 -7.50
C LEU A 59 -13.13 8.44 -8.25
N ALA A 60 -13.49 7.25 -7.76
CA ALA A 60 -14.57 6.46 -8.34
C ALA A 60 -15.94 7.13 -8.16
N ARG A 61 -16.17 7.78 -7.00
CA ARG A 61 -17.41 8.54 -6.75
C ARG A 61 -17.52 9.77 -7.65
N GLU A 62 -16.40 10.48 -7.86
CA GLU A 62 -16.31 11.62 -8.80
C GLU A 62 -16.66 11.20 -10.25
N GLU A 63 -16.41 9.94 -10.60
CA GLU A 63 -16.79 9.34 -11.89
C GLU A 63 -18.23 8.79 -11.92
N GLY A 64 -19.01 8.98 -10.85
CA GLY A 64 -20.39 8.52 -10.74
C GLY A 64 -20.55 7.04 -10.38
N ILE A 65 -19.49 6.37 -9.94
CA ILE A 65 -19.55 4.97 -9.48
C ILE A 65 -19.97 4.97 -8.01
N GLU A 66 -21.25 4.67 -7.78
CA GLU A 66 -21.80 4.45 -6.46
C GLU A 66 -21.87 2.95 -6.14
N GLU A 67 -21.32 2.58 -4.99
CA GLU A 67 -21.25 1.21 -4.53
C GLU A 67 -21.69 1.14 -3.07
N ASP A 68 -22.59 0.19 -2.78
CA ASP A 68 -23.06 -0.07 -1.43
C ASP A 68 -21.94 -0.66 -0.56
N ALA A 69 -21.90 -0.26 0.72
CA ALA A 69 -20.84 -0.66 1.64
C ALA A 69 -20.78 -2.17 1.91
N SER A 70 -21.90 -2.89 1.73
CA SER A 70 -21.96 -4.34 1.92
C SER A 70 -21.28 -5.11 0.79
N VAL A 71 -21.24 -4.58 -0.44
CA VAL A 71 -20.74 -5.32 -1.62
C VAL A 71 -19.24 -5.62 -1.53
N PRO A 72 -18.34 -4.66 -1.20
CA PRO A 72 -16.92 -4.96 -0.97
C PRO A 72 -16.69 -5.91 0.19
N LEU A 73 -17.55 -5.84 1.22
CA LEU A 73 -17.48 -6.74 2.37
C LEU A 73 -17.80 -8.18 1.97
N THR A 74 -18.88 -8.38 1.21
CA THR A 74 -19.25 -9.70 0.66
C THR A 74 -18.12 -10.30 -0.18
N TYR A 75 -17.51 -9.48 -1.04
CA TYR A 75 -16.36 -9.90 -1.85
C TYR A 75 -15.21 -10.37 -0.97
N LEU A 76 -14.76 -9.54 -0.02
CA LEU A 76 -13.62 -9.89 0.83
C LEU A 76 -13.91 -11.09 1.75
N GLN A 77 -15.13 -11.21 2.28
CA GLN A 77 -15.53 -12.38 3.06
C GLN A 77 -15.45 -13.66 2.24
N HIS A 78 -15.91 -13.62 0.98
CA HIS A 78 -15.79 -14.76 0.08
C HIS A 78 -14.32 -15.11 -0.20
N GLU A 79 -13.49 -14.12 -0.54
CA GLU A 79 -12.05 -14.30 -0.80
C GLU A 79 -11.28 -14.82 0.42
N MET A 80 -11.76 -14.51 1.63
CA MET A 80 -11.21 -15.03 2.87
C MET A 80 -11.76 -16.41 3.25
N ALA A 81 -12.42 -17.11 2.32
CA ALA A 81 -13.05 -18.41 2.51
C ALA A 81 -14.11 -18.40 3.63
N GLY A 82 -14.92 -17.33 3.69
CA GLY A 82 -16.04 -17.19 4.61
C GLY A 82 -15.65 -16.82 6.06
N GLN A 83 -14.39 -16.43 6.30
CA GLN A 83 -14.01 -15.96 7.63
C GLN A 83 -14.80 -14.69 8.02
N PRO A 84 -15.19 -14.56 9.31
CA PRO A 84 -15.94 -13.41 9.75
C PRO A 84 -15.10 -12.14 9.60
N ALA A 85 -15.77 -11.06 9.21
CA ALA A 85 -15.13 -9.76 9.09
C ALA A 85 -14.77 -9.25 10.48
N ASP A 86 -13.47 -9.17 10.76
CA ASP A 86 -12.97 -8.66 12.03
C ASP A 86 -12.89 -7.12 12.02
N ALA A 87 -12.52 -6.56 13.16
CA ALA A 87 -12.37 -5.12 13.29
C ALA A 87 -11.37 -4.52 12.30
N ARG A 88 -10.37 -5.28 11.82
CA ARG A 88 -9.32 -4.80 10.90
C ARG A 88 -9.91 -4.62 9.51
N LEU A 89 -10.64 -5.62 9.03
CA LEU A 89 -11.31 -5.55 7.72
C LEU A 89 -12.34 -4.42 7.69
N LEU A 90 -13.16 -4.30 8.74
CA LEU A 90 -14.16 -3.23 8.84
C LEU A 90 -13.51 -1.84 8.92
N THR A 91 -12.40 -1.72 9.66
CA THR A 91 -11.61 -0.48 9.74
C THR A 91 -11.02 -0.12 8.38
N PHE A 92 -10.47 -1.09 7.66
CA PHE A 92 -9.93 -0.89 6.31
C PHE A 92 -10.99 -0.37 5.32
N LEU A 93 -12.17 -1.01 5.28
CA LEU A 93 -13.26 -0.61 4.40
C LEU A 93 -13.82 0.78 4.75
N ARG A 94 -13.83 1.14 6.04
CA ARG A 94 -14.28 2.45 6.50
C ARG A 94 -13.27 3.56 6.17
N TYR A 95 -12.03 3.41 6.62
CA TYR A 95 -11.03 4.47 6.58
C TYR A 95 -10.22 4.50 5.28
N GLY A 96 -10.32 3.48 4.42
CA GLY A 96 -9.66 3.46 3.12
C GLY A 96 -9.98 4.69 2.26
N PRO A 97 -11.27 4.99 2.00
CA PRO A 97 -11.66 6.21 1.27
C PRO A 97 -11.21 7.51 1.97
N GLU A 98 -11.37 7.58 3.29
CA GLU A 98 -10.95 8.75 4.09
C GLU A 98 -9.43 8.99 3.99
N MET A 99 -8.63 7.92 3.92
CA MET A 99 -7.19 8.00 3.71
C MET A 99 -6.84 8.62 2.35
N ILE A 100 -7.56 8.26 1.28
CA ILE A 100 -7.34 8.87 -0.04
C ILE A 100 -7.62 10.38 0.00
N ASP A 101 -8.74 10.79 0.60
CA ASP A 101 -9.06 12.20 0.76
C ASP A 101 -8.04 12.93 1.64
N PHE A 102 -7.63 12.34 2.76
CA PHE A 102 -6.62 12.91 3.63
C PHE A 102 -5.34 13.24 2.87
N PHE A 103 -4.80 12.28 2.11
CA PHE A 103 -3.56 12.50 1.36
C PHE A 103 -3.73 13.52 0.22
N ARG A 104 -4.85 13.47 -0.51
CA ARG A 104 -5.13 14.42 -1.62
C ARG A 104 -5.21 15.87 -1.14
N HIS A 105 -5.85 16.10 0.01
CA HIS A 105 -6.14 17.45 0.49
C HIS A 105 -5.02 18.05 1.35
N ASN A 106 -4.24 17.22 2.05
CA ASN A 106 -3.28 17.70 3.05
C ASN A 106 -1.81 17.57 2.61
N THR A 107 -1.55 16.93 1.46
CA THR A 107 -0.18 16.61 1.06
C THR A 107 0.03 16.74 -0.45
N VAL A 108 1.28 16.61 -0.87
CA VAL A 108 1.61 16.51 -2.29
C VAL A 108 1.03 15.24 -2.93
N VAL A 109 0.66 14.19 -2.19
CA VAL A 109 0.22 12.87 -2.70
C VAL A 109 -1.10 12.98 -3.46
N GLN A 110 -1.11 12.54 -4.72
CA GLN A 110 -2.25 12.57 -5.63
C GLN A 110 -2.37 11.22 -6.33
N PHE A 111 -3.60 10.89 -6.72
CA PHE A 111 -3.95 9.61 -7.33
C PHE A 111 -4.55 9.79 -8.72
N ILE A 112 -4.43 8.76 -9.55
CA ILE A 112 -5.25 8.57 -10.74
C ILE A 112 -6.31 7.50 -10.44
N SER A 113 -7.47 7.67 -11.06
CA SER A 113 -8.55 6.70 -11.00
C SER A 113 -8.11 5.39 -11.65
N GLY A 114 -8.36 4.30 -10.93
CA GLY A 114 -8.25 2.94 -11.43
C GLY A 114 -9.60 2.31 -11.72
N SER A 115 -10.65 3.11 -11.93
CA SER A 115 -12.02 2.59 -12.01
C SER A 115 -12.28 1.61 -13.15
N ARG A 116 -11.38 1.46 -14.12
CA ARG A 116 -11.46 0.45 -15.18
C ARG A 116 -10.74 -0.86 -14.85
N MET A 117 -10.14 -0.96 -13.66
CA MET A 117 -9.45 -2.15 -13.21
C MET A 117 -10.45 -3.09 -12.53
N PRO A 118 -10.73 -4.26 -13.10
CA PRO A 118 -11.61 -5.24 -12.48
C PRO A 118 -10.94 -5.88 -11.27
N ASP A 119 -11.78 -6.39 -10.38
CA ASP A 119 -11.37 -7.36 -9.38
C ASP A 119 -10.82 -8.64 -10.04
N PHE A 120 -10.17 -9.48 -9.24
CA PHE A 120 -9.42 -10.60 -9.78
C PHE A 120 -10.23 -11.88 -9.95
N HIS A 121 -11.19 -12.12 -9.06
CA HIS A 121 -11.99 -13.33 -9.07
C HIS A 121 -13.46 -12.94 -9.27
N ASP A 122 -14.11 -13.63 -10.20
CA ASP A 122 -15.54 -13.48 -10.47
C ASP A 122 -16.34 -14.22 -9.38
N SER A 123 -16.36 -13.63 -8.19
CA SER A 123 -16.98 -14.16 -6.97
C SER A 123 -18.08 -13.22 -6.46
N PRO A 124 -18.95 -13.66 -5.52
CA PRO A 124 -20.00 -12.79 -4.98
C PRO A 124 -19.45 -11.44 -4.49
N GLY A 125 -20.01 -10.34 -5.00
CA GLY A 125 -19.53 -8.98 -4.72
C GLY A 125 -18.39 -8.50 -5.63
N TYR A 126 -18.00 -9.26 -6.66
CA TYR A 126 -17.06 -8.85 -7.70
C TYR A 126 -17.49 -7.55 -8.39
N ALA A 127 -16.50 -6.69 -8.69
CA ALA A 127 -16.71 -5.50 -9.52
C ALA A 127 -15.79 -5.49 -10.74
N GLN A 128 -16.31 -5.04 -11.89
CA GLN A 128 -15.51 -4.80 -13.10
C GLN A 128 -14.64 -3.52 -13.00
N GLY A 129 -14.76 -2.78 -11.89
CA GLY A 129 -14.19 -1.46 -11.77
C GLY A 129 -14.48 -0.78 -10.43
N GLY A 130 -14.03 0.48 -10.31
CA GLY A 130 -14.38 1.39 -9.20
C GLY A 130 -13.62 1.21 -7.88
N ARG A 131 -12.83 0.14 -7.72
CA ARG A 131 -12.17 -0.18 -6.43
C ARG A 131 -10.66 0.02 -6.41
N SER A 132 -10.04 0.38 -7.53
CA SER A 132 -8.60 0.57 -7.62
C SER A 132 -8.24 2.04 -7.78
N VAL A 133 -7.14 2.46 -7.16
CA VAL A 133 -6.48 3.75 -7.39
C VAL A 133 -4.97 3.53 -7.47
N THR A 134 -4.25 4.41 -8.15
CA THR A 134 -2.78 4.37 -8.15
C THR A 134 -2.22 5.78 -8.06
N ALA A 135 -1.01 5.93 -7.55
CA ALA A 135 -0.38 7.24 -7.41
C ALA A 135 -0.15 7.88 -8.79
N GLN A 136 -0.42 9.18 -8.90
CA GLN A 136 -0.06 9.94 -10.11
C GLN A 136 1.45 9.86 -10.34
N PRO A 137 1.91 9.85 -11.60
CA PRO A 137 3.33 10.02 -11.91
C PRO A 137 3.93 11.21 -11.18
N PHE A 138 5.19 11.07 -10.79
CA PHE A 138 5.88 12.06 -9.98
C PHE A 138 7.18 12.53 -10.65
N ASP A 139 7.45 13.82 -10.55
CA ASP A 139 8.70 14.40 -11.01
C ASP A 139 9.77 14.31 -9.91
N GLY A 140 10.72 13.39 -10.10
CA GLY A 140 11.80 13.12 -9.17
C GLY A 140 12.70 14.33 -8.88
N ARG A 141 12.65 15.40 -9.68
CA ARG A 141 13.35 16.66 -9.37
C ARG A 141 12.90 17.26 -8.03
N LEU A 142 11.63 17.06 -7.67
CA LEU A 142 11.03 17.62 -6.45
C LEU A 142 11.52 16.94 -5.16
N LEU A 143 12.24 15.82 -5.27
CA LEU A 143 12.90 15.17 -4.13
C LEU A 143 14.31 15.73 -3.84
N GLY A 144 14.91 16.49 -4.76
CA GLY A 144 16.31 16.89 -4.64
C GLY A 144 17.22 15.67 -4.43
N ASP A 145 18.13 15.76 -3.45
CA ASP A 145 19.10 14.70 -3.14
C ASP A 145 18.45 13.39 -2.67
N TRP A 146 17.23 13.45 -2.13
CA TRP A 146 16.48 12.27 -1.71
C TRP A 146 16.11 11.35 -2.87
N LEU A 147 16.16 11.83 -4.12
CA LEU A 147 15.95 10.98 -5.29
C LEU A 147 16.96 9.82 -5.34
N HIS A 148 18.22 10.06 -4.93
CA HIS A 148 19.26 9.04 -4.90
C HIS A 148 19.11 8.08 -3.72
N ARG A 149 18.39 8.50 -2.68
CA ARG A 149 18.02 7.68 -1.52
C ARG A 149 16.69 6.95 -1.70
N LEU A 150 15.98 7.15 -2.81
CA LEU A 150 14.80 6.37 -3.16
C LEU A 150 15.22 5.09 -3.88
N ARG A 151 14.69 3.92 -3.48
CA ARG A 151 14.99 2.64 -4.13
C ARG A 151 14.74 2.70 -5.65
N PRO A 152 15.69 2.27 -6.51
CA PRO A 152 15.50 2.21 -7.95
C PRO A 152 14.38 1.25 -8.35
N PRO A 153 13.66 1.53 -9.44
CA PRO A 153 12.78 0.55 -10.06
C PRO A 153 13.53 -0.77 -10.30
N LEU A 154 12.83 -1.89 -10.14
CA LEU A 154 13.41 -3.20 -10.34
C LEU A 154 13.84 -3.36 -11.81
N GLU A 155 15.10 -3.74 -12.05
CA GLU A 155 15.68 -3.80 -13.40
C GLU A 155 14.96 -4.83 -14.29
N THR A 156 14.52 -5.95 -13.73
CA THR A 156 13.81 -7.01 -14.46
C THR A 156 12.52 -6.54 -15.14
N ILE A 157 11.89 -5.48 -14.62
CA ILE A 157 10.62 -4.93 -15.14
C ILE A 157 10.75 -3.49 -15.66
N SER A 158 11.98 -2.96 -15.72
CA SER A 158 12.23 -1.60 -16.18
C SER A 158 13.31 -1.58 -17.25
N LEU A 159 13.13 -0.72 -18.26
CA LEU A 159 14.16 -0.56 -19.28
C LEU A 159 15.28 0.32 -18.71
N ALA A 160 16.23 -0.32 -18.04
CA ALA A 160 17.36 0.32 -17.37
C ALA A 160 16.90 1.47 -16.43
N GLY A 161 15.98 1.14 -15.52
CA GLY A 161 15.41 2.07 -14.55
C GLY A 161 14.33 3.00 -15.12
N MET A 162 13.93 2.87 -16.39
CA MET A 162 12.79 3.59 -16.93
C MET A 162 11.50 2.92 -16.46
N GLY A 163 10.73 3.63 -15.63
CA GLY A 163 9.40 3.18 -15.25
C GLY A 163 8.42 3.35 -16.44
N ILE A 164 7.71 2.29 -16.78
CA ILE A 164 6.62 2.31 -17.76
C ILE A 164 5.31 2.23 -16.98
N ALA A 165 4.46 3.25 -17.13
CA ALA A 165 3.17 3.26 -16.47
C ALA A 165 2.21 2.25 -17.13
N GLY A 166 1.32 1.65 -16.35
CA GLY A 166 0.20 0.88 -16.90
C GLY A 166 -0.73 1.76 -17.76
N GLY A 167 -1.52 1.15 -18.64
CA GLY A 167 -2.50 1.85 -19.47
C GLY A 167 -1.89 2.48 -20.72
N ALA A 168 -2.08 3.79 -20.90
CA ALA A 168 -1.74 4.50 -22.15
C ALA A 168 -0.24 4.44 -22.50
N ASP A 169 0.65 4.53 -21.51
CA ASP A 169 2.10 4.47 -21.73
C ASP A 169 2.49 3.08 -22.30
N MET A 170 2.02 2.00 -21.65
CA MET A 170 2.21 0.63 -22.12
C MET A 170 1.59 0.37 -23.51
N ALA A 171 0.40 0.92 -23.78
CA ALA A 171 -0.26 0.80 -25.08
C ALA A 171 0.56 1.46 -26.21
N HIS A 172 1.20 2.60 -25.96
CA HIS A 172 2.10 3.23 -26.93
C HIS A 172 3.37 2.40 -27.15
N PHE A 173 3.96 1.83 -26.11
CA PHE A 173 5.13 0.97 -26.27
C PHE A 173 4.82 -0.29 -27.08
N PHE A 174 3.70 -0.97 -26.82
CA PHE A 174 3.32 -2.16 -27.60
C PHE A 174 2.94 -1.87 -29.05
N ASN A 175 2.39 -0.68 -29.33
CA ASN A 175 2.01 -0.27 -30.69
C ASN A 175 3.08 0.56 -31.40
N ALA A 176 4.29 0.68 -30.84
CA ALA A 176 5.36 1.51 -31.39
C ALA A 176 5.77 1.08 -32.81
N THR A 177 5.68 -0.21 -33.14
CA THR A 177 5.99 -0.74 -34.49
C THR A 177 4.83 -0.64 -35.47
N ARG A 178 3.62 -0.35 -34.99
CA ARG A 178 2.37 -0.36 -35.78
C ARG A 178 1.77 1.03 -36.00
N SER A 179 2.24 2.04 -35.28
CA SER A 179 1.72 3.40 -35.36
C SER A 179 2.86 4.43 -35.28
N PRO A 180 3.00 5.33 -36.27
CA PRO A 180 4.01 6.39 -36.24
C PRO A 180 3.89 7.31 -35.01
N ARG A 181 2.65 7.56 -34.54
CA ARG A 181 2.42 8.37 -33.33
C ARG A 181 2.97 7.67 -32.08
N SER A 182 2.72 6.38 -31.95
CA SER A 182 3.26 5.56 -30.86
C SER A 182 4.78 5.40 -30.95
N ALA A 183 5.32 5.24 -32.16
CA ALA A 183 6.76 5.21 -32.42
C ALA A 183 7.44 6.50 -31.94
N LEU A 184 6.91 7.66 -32.33
CA LEU A 184 7.43 8.97 -31.95
C LEU A 184 7.33 9.20 -30.44
N TYR A 185 6.22 8.80 -29.81
CA TYR A 185 6.03 8.88 -28.37
C TYR A 185 7.08 8.04 -27.62
N ALA A 186 7.22 6.76 -27.99
CA ALA A 186 8.20 5.86 -27.40
C ALA A 186 9.64 6.37 -27.61
N ALA A 187 10.00 6.80 -28.83
CA ALA A 187 11.31 7.35 -29.14
C ALA A 187 11.63 8.60 -28.30
N ARG A 188 10.68 9.56 -28.19
CA ARG A 188 10.86 10.75 -27.35
C ARG A 188 11.05 10.40 -25.87
N ARG A 189 10.29 9.43 -25.35
CA ARG A 189 10.42 8.94 -23.97
C ARG A 189 11.79 8.32 -23.73
N LEU A 190 12.22 7.43 -24.63
CA LEU A 190 13.52 6.77 -24.56
C LEU A 190 14.68 7.77 -24.61
N LEU A 191 14.67 8.69 -25.59
CA LEU A 191 15.70 9.70 -25.72
C LEU A 191 15.79 10.59 -24.47
N ARG A 192 14.64 11.00 -23.91
CA ARG A 192 14.60 11.77 -22.66
C ARG A 192 15.17 10.97 -21.50
N HIS A 193 14.84 9.69 -21.38
CA HIS A 193 15.38 8.81 -20.33
C HIS A 193 16.89 8.62 -20.45
N VAL A 194 17.39 8.35 -21.66
CA VAL A 194 18.83 8.22 -21.94
C VAL A 194 19.55 9.51 -21.56
N TRP A 195 19.03 10.66 -21.98
CA TRP A 195 19.61 11.95 -21.60
C TRP A 195 19.61 12.17 -20.07
N GLN A 196 18.53 11.82 -19.37
CA GLN A 196 18.45 11.91 -17.92
C GLN A 196 19.46 10.99 -17.23
N ARG A 197 19.64 9.76 -17.71
CA ARG A 197 20.64 8.84 -17.17
C ARG A 197 22.05 9.35 -17.40
N LEU A 198 22.35 9.86 -18.58
CA LEU A 198 23.68 10.40 -18.89
C LEU A 198 24.01 11.63 -18.04
N ARG A 199 23.05 12.54 -17.81
CA ARG A 199 23.29 13.76 -17.03
C ARG A 199 23.15 13.62 -15.52
N HIS A 200 22.33 12.68 -15.05
CA HIS A 200 21.91 12.62 -13.65
C HIS A 200 22.03 11.22 -13.03
N GLY A 201 22.57 10.25 -13.77
CA GLY A 201 22.72 8.85 -13.33
C GLY A 201 21.40 8.06 -13.27
N ARG A 202 20.24 8.72 -13.34
CA ARG A 202 18.94 8.07 -13.15
C ARG A 202 17.77 8.81 -13.82
N GLY A 203 16.73 8.06 -14.17
CA GLY A 203 15.46 8.60 -14.66
C GLY A 203 14.72 9.40 -13.58
N ARG A 204 14.11 10.51 -13.98
CA ARG A 204 13.40 11.45 -13.09
C ARG A 204 11.88 11.41 -13.23
N HIS A 205 11.36 10.66 -14.20
CA HIS A 205 9.93 10.42 -14.30
C HIS A 205 9.59 9.12 -13.56
N LEU A 206 8.97 9.27 -12.39
CA LEU A 206 8.64 8.17 -11.51
C LEU A 206 7.18 7.77 -11.73
N VAL A 207 6.90 6.47 -11.77
CA VAL A 207 5.56 5.90 -11.99
C VAL A 207 5.33 4.73 -11.04
N ASN A 208 4.09 4.23 -10.97
CA ASN A 208 3.71 3.05 -10.18
C ASN A 208 4.13 3.17 -8.71
N GLY A 209 4.59 2.09 -8.08
CA GLY A 209 5.03 2.07 -6.69
C GLY A 209 6.18 3.05 -6.40
N ASN A 210 7.04 3.31 -7.40
CA ASN A 210 8.11 4.28 -7.25
C ASN A 210 7.57 5.70 -7.10
N ALA A 211 6.52 6.07 -7.87
CA ALA A 211 5.82 7.34 -7.70
C ALA A 211 5.10 7.42 -6.36
N LEU A 212 4.44 6.34 -5.91
CA LEU A 212 3.77 6.30 -4.61
C LEU A 212 4.74 6.61 -3.47
N VAL A 213 5.87 5.89 -3.41
CA VAL A 213 6.89 6.11 -2.38
C VAL A 213 7.52 7.49 -2.52
N ALA A 214 7.80 7.96 -3.74
CA ALA A 214 8.36 9.29 -3.96
C ALA A 214 7.44 10.41 -3.44
N ARG A 215 6.14 10.30 -3.69
CA ARG A 215 5.13 11.24 -3.23
C ARG A 215 4.98 11.23 -1.72
N LEU A 216 4.94 10.05 -1.11
CA LEU A 216 4.90 9.89 0.34
C LEU A 216 6.18 10.41 1.01
N LEU A 217 7.35 10.14 0.42
CA LEU A 217 8.63 10.66 0.91
C LEU A 217 8.66 12.18 0.83
N ARG A 218 8.23 12.78 -0.29
CA ARG A 218 8.14 14.25 -0.41
C ARG A 218 7.20 14.82 0.65
N ALA A 219 6.02 14.22 0.85
CA ALA A 219 5.09 14.64 1.89
C ALA A 219 5.69 14.53 3.31
N ALA A 220 6.45 13.48 3.58
CA ALA A 220 7.11 13.28 4.88
C ALA A 220 8.19 14.35 5.11
N LEU A 221 8.98 14.67 4.07
CA LEU A 221 9.99 15.73 4.12
C LEU A 221 9.34 17.11 4.31
N ASP A 222 8.22 17.38 3.65
CA ASP A 222 7.45 18.61 3.83
C ASP A 222 6.90 18.75 5.25
N ALA A 223 6.51 17.64 5.87
CA ALA A 223 6.03 17.57 7.25
C ALA A 223 7.15 17.55 8.31
N GLY A 224 8.43 17.64 7.91
CA GLY A 224 9.56 17.67 8.84
C GLY A 224 9.91 16.32 9.48
N VAL A 225 9.53 15.20 8.85
CA VAL A 225 9.90 13.85 9.31
C VAL A 225 11.41 13.64 9.19
N ASN A 226 12.02 13.13 10.26
CA ASN A 226 13.43 12.74 10.26
C ASN A 226 13.62 11.30 9.78
N PHE A 227 14.74 11.04 9.12
CA PHE A 227 15.07 9.73 8.56
C PHE A 227 16.47 9.30 9.01
N GLN A 228 16.57 8.05 9.47
CA GLN A 228 17.83 7.37 9.73
C GLN A 228 17.89 6.14 8.80
N LEU A 229 18.76 6.21 7.79
CA LEU A 229 19.06 5.09 6.89
C LEU A 229 20.21 4.24 7.46
N ASN A 230 20.42 3.05 6.89
CA ASN A 230 21.40 2.07 7.39
C ASN A 230 21.21 1.75 8.88
N ALA A 231 19.96 1.75 9.32
CA ALA A 231 19.60 1.64 10.73
C ALA A 231 18.66 0.47 11.00
N PRO A 232 19.18 -0.78 10.90
CA PRO A 232 18.43 -1.92 11.40
C PRO A 232 18.19 -1.73 12.90
N VAL A 233 16.93 -1.79 13.30
CA VAL A 233 16.57 -1.97 14.71
C VAL A 233 17.16 -3.32 15.17
N GLU A 234 17.74 -3.37 16.36
CA GLU A 234 18.29 -4.60 16.96
C GLU A 234 17.36 -5.17 18.02
N ARG A 235 16.80 -4.29 18.85
CA ARG A 235 15.86 -4.63 19.92
C ARG A 235 14.95 -3.46 20.26
N LEU A 236 13.76 -3.79 20.76
CA LEU A 236 12.86 -2.81 21.38
C LEU A 236 13.30 -2.52 22.82
N LEU A 237 13.05 -1.29 23.26
CA LEU A 237 13.16 -0.89 24.66
C LEU A 237 11.79 -1.06 25.30
N THR A 238 11.75 -1.70 26.47
CA THR A 238 10.50 -1.98 27.19
C THR A 238 10.62 -1.53 28.64
N SER A 239 9.47 -1.19 29.22
CA SER A 239 9.28 -0.87 30.63
C SER A 239 8.00 -1.56 31.13
N ALA A 240 7.70 -1.41 32.42
CA ALA A 240 6.43 -1.89 32.98
C ALA A 240 5.19 -1.26 32.30
N ALA A 241 5.33 -0.07 31.70
CA ALA A 241 4.25 0.63 30.99
C ALA A 241 4.14 0.24 29.50
N GLY A 242 5.02 -0.63 28.99
CA GLY A 242 5.05 -1.04 27.58
C GLY A 242 6.34 -0.65 26.84
N VAL A 243 6.26 -0.59 25.52
CA VAL A 243 7.40 -0.26 24.63
C VAL A 243 7.72 1.24 24.73
N THR A 244 8.98 1.58 25.01
CA THR A 244 9.45 2.96 25.23
C THR A 244 10.47 3.44 24.18
N GLY A 245 10.70 2.64 23.14
CA GLY A 245 11.63 2.97 22.07
C GLY A 245 12.33 1.75 21.47
N ALA A 246 13.50 1.98 20.87
CA ALA A 246 14.31 0.92 20.26
C ALA A 246 15.81 1.27 20.24
N VAL A 247 16.65 0.25 20.06
CA VAL A 247 18.07 0.42 19.74
C VAL A 247 18.26 0.13 18.25
N LEU A 248 18.86 1.09 17.54
CA LEU A 248 19.24 0.98 16.14
C LEU A 248 20.75 0.74 16.05
N ARG A 249 21.19 -0.04 15.06
CA ARG A 249 22.59 -0.04 14.65
C ARG A 249 22.87 1.13 13.71
N SER A 250 24.07 1.68 13.76
CA SER A 250 24.59 2.63 12.79
C SER A 250 26.09 2.37 12.60
N ASP A 251 26.67 2.87 11.51
CA ASP A 251 28.10 2.79 11.21
C ASP A 251 28.95 3.47 12.31
N GLU A 252 28.39 4.45 13.02
CA GLU A 252 29.02 5.18 14.14
C GLU A 252 28.82 4.51 15.52
N GLY A 253 28.11 3.38 15.56
CA GLY A 253 27.73 2.65 16.77
C GLY A 253 26.22 2.60 17.01
N GLN A 254 25.82 2.16 18.21
CA GLN A 254 24.40 2.04 18.54
C GLN A 254 23.75 3.41 18.76
N VAL A 255 22.54 3.57 18.21
CA VAL A 255 21.66 4.71 18.43
C VAL A 255 20.48 4.25 19.27
N GLN A 256 20.37 4.77 20.49
CA GLN A 256 19.23 4.52 21.34
C GLN A 256 18.15 5.58 21.09
N VAL A 257 16.96 5.15 20.71
CA VAL A 257 15.82 6.04 20.45
C VAL A 257 14.77 5.82 21.52
N SER A 258 14.47 6.87 22.30
CA SER A 258 13.29 6.92 23.16
C SER A 258 12.09 7.43 22.38
N ALA A 259 10.96 6.71 22.45
CA ALA A 259 9.73 7.07 21.77
C ALA A 259 8.49 6.79 22.64
N ASN A 260 7.47 7.65 22.52
CA ASN A 260 6.18 7.42 23.19
C ASN A 260 5.38 6.32 22.48
N ALA A 261 5.58 6.15 21.17
CA ALA A 261 5.00 5.07 20.39
C ALA A 261 6.02 4.52 19.38
N VAL A 262 5.92 3.21 19.09
CA VAL A 262 6.72 2.53 18.06
C VAL A 262 5.77 1.85 17.08
N ILE A 263 5.92 2.15 15.78
CA ILE A 263 5.16 1.53 14.69
C ILE A 263 6.07 0.62 13.89
N LEU A 264 5.75 -0.68 13.86
CA LEU A 264 6.48 -1.67 13.06
C LEU A 264 5.86 -1.75 11.66
N ALA A 265 6.54 -1.18 10.67
CA ALA A 265 6.16 -1.18 9.25
C ALA A 265 7.27 -1.77 8.37
N CYS A 266 7.99 -2.78 8.88
CA CYS A 266 9.23 -3.30 8.32
C CYS A 266 9.05 -4.48 7.34
N GLY A 267 7.83 -4.70 6.84
CA GLY A 267 7.52 -5.79 5.93
C GLY A 267 7.41 -7.17 6.59
N GLY A 268 7.07 -8.17 5.76
CA GLY A 268 6.94 -9.58 6.18
C GLY A 268 8.26 -10.36 6.14
N PHE A 269 8.18 -11.69 6.08
CA PHE A 269 9.34 -12.60 6.14
C PHE A 269 9.65 -13.35 4.82
N PRO A 270 9.55 -12.75 3.62
CA PRO A 270 9.64 -13.48 2.36
C PRO A 270 11.04 -14.02 2.03
N HIS A 271 12.07 -13.66 2.82
CA HIS A 271 13.43 -14.21 2.69
C HIS A 271 13.86 -15.03 3.92
N ASP A 272 12.98 -15.21 4.91
CA ASP A 272 13.26 -16.07 6.06
C ASP A 272 12.85 -17.51 5.73
N LYS A 273 13.83 -18.31 5.30
CA LYS A 273 13.61 -19.70 4.89
C LYS A 273 12.98 -20.55 6.00
N GLN A 274 13.36 -20.31 7.25
CA GLN A 274 12.86 -21.10 8.39
C GLN A 274 11.38 -20.80 8.64
N ARG A 275 11.01 -19.51 8.70
CA ARG A 275 9.61 -19.13 8.89
C ARG A 275 8.76 -19.45 7.66
N LEU A 276 9.30 -19.35 6.45
CA LEU A 276 8.61 -19.81 5.25
C LEU A 276 8.33 -21.32 5.31
N ALA A 277 9.30 -22.15 5.69
CA ALA A 277 9.10 -23.59 5.79
C ALA A 277 8.01 -23.98 6.81
N GLN A 278 7.84 -23.18 7.87
CA GLN A 278 6.82 -23.39 8.89
C GLN A 278 5.41 -22.95 8.47
N HIS A 279 5.27 -21.89 7.67
CA HIS A 279 3.97 -21.24 7.41
C HIS A 279 3.48 -21.38 5.96
N VAL A 280 4.36 -21.77 5.03
CA VAL A 280 4.05 -21.82 3.60
C VAL A 280 4.27 -23.24 3.09
N ALA A 281 3.17 -23.95 2.84
CA ALA A 281 3.18 -25.39 2.53
C ALA A 281 4.12 -25.76 1.37
N HIS A 282 4.15 -24.97 0.28
CA HIS A 282 5.03 -25.25 -0.86
C HIS A 282 6.50 -24.91 -0.62
N ALA A 283 6.82 -24.18 0.46
CA ALA A 283 8.18 -23.82 0.86
C ALA A 283 8.72 -24.72 1.98
N ALA A 284 7.93 -25.71 2.44
CA ALA A 284 8.28 -26.59 3.57
C ALA A 284 9.60 -27.35 3.38
N SER A 285 9.95 -27.70 2.13
CA SER A 285 11.21 -28.37 1.79
C SER A 285 12.42 -27.42 1.72
N GLY A 286 12.24 -26.12 1.97
CA GLY A 286 13.31 -25.11 1.93
C GLY A 286 13.70 -24.62 0.54
N TYR A 287 13.04 -25.12 -0.52
CA TYR A 287 13.25 -24.75 -1.92
C TYR A 287 11.92 -24.41 -2.62
N GLY A 288 11.99 -23.75 -3.78
CA GLY A 288 10.81 -23.48 -4.62
C GLY A 288 10.01 -22.22 -4.26
N HIS A 289 10.47 -21.42 -3.30
CA HIS A 289 9.91 -20.10 -3.01
C HIS A 289 10.83 -19.00 -3.52
N PHE A 290 10.38 -18.25 -4.53
CA PHE A 290 11.09 -17.09 -5.08
C PHE A 290 10.31 -15.83 -4.76
N SER A 291 10.95 -14.92 -4.04
CA SER A 291 10.36 -13.67 -3.61
C SER A 291 10.75 -12.52 -4.54
N ALA A 292 9.77 -11.70 -4.92
CA ALA A 292 10.00 -10.43 -5.61
C ALA A 292 10.23 -9.25 -4.63
N ALA A 293 10.29 -9.50 -3.32
CA ALA A 293 10.60 -8.48 -2.33
C ALA A 293 12.12 -8.21 -2.25
N PRO A 294 12.57 -7.03 -1.83
CA PRO A 294 13.99 -6.75 -1.60
C PRO A 294 14.61 -7.74 -0.60
N PRO A 295 15.88 -8.14 -0.78
CA PRO A 295 16.56 -9.09 0.10
C PRO A 295 16.54 -8.67 1.58
N GLY A 296 16.57 -7.36 1.87
CA GLY A 296 16.53 -6.86 3.26
C GLY A 296 15.26 -7.17 4.05
N ASN A 297 14.19 -7.63 3.38
CA ASN A 297 12.90 -7.98 3.98
C ASN A 297 12.91 -9.40 4.56
N GLU A 298 13.48 -9.53 5.76
CA GLU A 298 13.69 -10.80 6.47
C GLU A 298 12.66 -11.02 7.60
N GLY A 299 11.70 -10.12 7.80
CA GLY A 299 10.63 -10.27 8.79
C GLY A 299 11.04 -10.02 10.24
N MET A 300 12.01 -9.14 10.48
CA MET A 300 12.49 -8.86 11.84
C MET A 300 11.40 -8.35 12.80
N GLY A 301 10.40 -7.61 12.31
CA GLY A 301 9.29 -7.11 13.14
C GLY A 301 8.52 -8.23 13.85
N SER A 302 8.10 -9.26 13.11
CA SER A 302 7.38 -10.40 13.68
C SER A 302 8.23 -11.22 14.66
N ALA A 303 9.56 -11.14 14.58
CA ALA A 303 10.46 -11.80 15.52
C ALA A 303 10.63 -11.02 16.83
N TRP A 304 10.46 -9.70 16.84
CA TRP A 304 10.44 -8.90 18.07
C TRP A 304 9.07 -8.92 18.75
N GLU A 305 8.01 -9.00 17.96
CA GLU A 305 6.64 -9.19 18.45
C GLU A 305 6.53 -10.46 19.30
N SER A 306 7.12 -11.58 18.85
CA SER A 306 7.10 -12.85 19.59
C SER A 306 7.96 -12.87 20.85
N ARG A 307 8.97 -11.98 20.95
CA ARG A 307 9.87 -11.87 22.12
C ARG A 307 9.39 -10.88 23.17
N SER A 308 8.52 -9.94 22.80
CA SER A 308 8.02 -8.88 23.68
C SER A 308 6.71 -9.34 24.34
N ALA A 309 6.79 -10.33 25.23
CA ALA A 309 5.67 -11.05 25.83
C ALA A 309 4.77 -10.25 26.81
N ALA A 310 4.79 -8.92 26.78
CA ALA A 310 3.95 -8.09 27.64
C ALA A 310 3.18 -7.07 26.78
N SER A 311 1.85 -7.28 26.68
CA SER A 311 0.84 -6.36 26.13
C SER A 311 0.65 -6.22 24.60
N LEU A 312 1.42 -6.91 23.76
CA LEU A 312 1.12 -6.93 22.33
C LEU A 312 -0.07 -7.86 22.05
N THR A 313 -1.23 -7.31 21.68
CA THR A 313 -2.34 -8.09 21.11
C THR A 313 -1.97 -8.55 19.70
N THR A 314 -1.09 -9.54 19.58
CA THR A 314 -0.70 -10.12 18.30
C THR A 314 -1.54 -11.35 17.99
N ARG A 315 -2.25 -11.29 16.85
CA ARG A 315 -2.82 -12.47 16.19
C ARG A 315 -2.20 -12.54 14.80
N SER A 316 -1.22 -13.41 14.64
CA SER A 316 -0.53 -13.72 13.39
C SER A 316 -1.45 -14.61 12.55
N ASP A 317 -2.20 -14.02 11.62
CA ASP A 317 -2.89 -14.78 10.60
C ASP A 317 -1.96 -14.88 9.38
N THR A 318 -1.08 -15.88 9.40
CA THR A 318 -0.07 -16.11 8.35
C THR A 318 -0.70 -16.87 7.18
N ARG A 319 -1.77 -16.35 6.60
CA ARG A 319 -2.26 -16.87 5.32
C ARG A 319 -1.58 -16.07 4.21
N TRP A 320 -0.70 -16.73 3.47
CA TRP A 320 -0.03 -16.15 2.30
C TRP A 320 -1.08 -15.78 1.24
N PRO A 321 -1.32 -14.49 0.93
CA PRO A 321 -2.26 -14.08 -0.11
C PRO A 321 -1.57 -13.93 -1.48
N GLY A 322 -0.29 -14.35 -1.59
CA GLY A 322 0.50 -14.12 -2.79
C GLY A 322 0.03 -14.95 -3.98
N ARG A 323 -0.22 -14.26 -5.08
CA ARG A 323 -0.53 -14.82 -6.39
C ARG A 323 0.62 -15.75 -6.85
N ARG A 324 0.29 -16.99 -7.22
CA ARG A 324 1.23 -17.88 -7.93
C ARG A 324 1.40 -17.38 -9.36
N PHE A 325 2.56 -16.79 -9.66
CA PHE A 325 3.02 -16.70 -11.04
C PHE A 325 3.87 -17.95 -11.31
N PRO A 326 3.56 -18.77 -12.33
CA PRO A 326 4.49 -19.79 -12.77
C PRO A 326 5.73 -19.09 -13.32
N ALA A 327 6.76 -18.96 -12.51
CA ALA A 327 8.08 -18.54 -12.97
C ALA A 327 8.73 -19.78 -13.60
N SER A 328 8.75 -19.84 -14.92
CA SER A 328 9.61 -20.80 -15.63
C SER A 328 11.07 -20.36 -15.45
N PRO A 329 12.03 -21.28 -15.22
CA PRO A 329 13.44 -20.92 -15.03
C PRO A 329 14.19 -20.57 -16.33
N SER A 330 13.49 -20.32 -17.44
CA SER A 330 14.15 -20.16 -18.76
C SER A 330 14.01 -18.74 -19.31
N PRO A 331 15.11 -18.09 -19.73
CA PRO A 331 15.05 -16.79 -20.38
C PRO A 331 14.73 -16.98 -21.87
N ALA A 332 13.45 -17.10 -22.21
CA ALA A 332 13.02 -17.07 -23.60
C ALA A 332 11.64 -16.40 -23.73
N ALA A 333 11.58 -15.42 -24.62
CA ALA A 333 10.43 -14.60 -24.93
C ALA A 333 9.15 -15.41 -25.14
N CYS A 334 8.12 -15.15 -24.34
CA CYS A 334 6.79 -15.70 -24.58
C CYS A 334 5.97 -14.70 -25.38
N SER A 335 5.95 -14.89 -26.70
CA SER A 335 5.04 -14.20 -27.62
C SER A 335 3.61 -14.71 -27.39
N CYS A 336 2.72 -13.88 -26.85
CA CYS A 336 1.28 -14.18 -26.90
C CYS A 336 0.76 -13.99 -28.33
N ARG A 337 0.68 -15.09 -29.10
CA ARG A 337 -0.23 -15.18 -30.24
C ARG A 337 -1.61 -15.59 -29.72
N SER A 338 -2.61 -14.79 -30.09
CA SER A 338 -4.04 -15.09 -30.01
C SER A 338 -4.39 -16.40 -30.70
N ARG A 339 -5.28 -17.21 -30.12
CA ARG A 339 -6.22 -18.06 -30.86
C ARG A 339 -7.43 -18.47 -30.01
N THR A 340 -8.57 -17.94 -30.44
CA THR A 340 -9.95 -18.39 -30.25
C THR A 340 -10.07 -19.89 -30.51
N TRP A 341 -10.83 -20.62 -29.68
CA TRP A 341 -11.53 -21.85 -30.09
C TRP A 341 -12.88 -21.94 -29.38
N LEU A 342 -13.91 -22.15 -30.21
CA LEU A 342 -15.30 -22.45 -29.91
C LEU A 342 -15.53 -23.95 -30.16
N ASN A 343 -16.63 -24.47 -29.59
CA ASN A 343 -17.28 -25.78 -29.77
C ASN A 343 -16.81 -26.95 -28.89
N VAL A 344 -17.63 -27.90 -28.40
CA VAL A 344 -19.07 -28.13 -28.09
C VAL A 344 -19.20 -29.68 -27.91
N LEU A 345 -20.16 -30.16 -27.10
CA LEU A 345 -20.64 -31.56 -26.89
C LEU A 345 -19.75 -32.50 -26.01
N SER A 346 -20.24 -33.38 -25.11
CA SER A 346 -21.60 -33.75 -24.67
C SER A 346 -21.56 -34.82 -23.54
N ARG A 347 -22.65 -34.89 -22.74
CA ARG A 347 -23.21 -36.03 -21.94
C ARG A 347 -22.34 -36.56 -20.78
N GLY A 348 -22.79 -36.61 -19.53
CA GLY A 348 -23.99 -37.25 -18.96
C GLY A 348 -23.45 -38.17 -17.84
N LEU A 349 -23.82 -38.10 -16.57
CA LEU A 349 -25.06 -38.64 -15.99
C LEU A 349 -25.05 -38.31 -14.48
N SER A 350 -26.17 -37.78 -13.98
CA SER A 350 -26.68 -37.99 -12.61
C SER A 350 -27.33 -39.40 -12.54
N PRO A 351 -27.76 -40.00 -11.41
CA PRO A 351 -28.27 -39.34 -10.20
C PRO A 351 -27.93 -40.01 -8.85
N TYR A 352 -28.15 -39.31 -7.74
CA TYR A 352 -28.85 -39.88 -6.58
C TYR A 352 -29.37 -38.77 -5.66
N CYS A 353 -30.70 -38.73 -5.52
CA CYS A 353 -31.46 -37.98 -4.54
C CYS A 353 -31.96 -38.98 -3.48
N PRO A 354 -32.20 -38.54 -2.25
CA PRO A 354 -33.54 -38.82 -1.72
C PRO A 354 -34.16 -37.61 -1.02
N THR A 355 -35.46 -37.50 -1.23
CA THR A 355 -36.45 -36.62 -0.59
C THR A 355 -36.99 -37.20 0.72
N ALA A 356 -37.25 -36.35 1.73
CA ALA A 356 -38.39 -36.40 2.69
C ALA A 356 -38.21 -35.24 3.69
N SER A 357 -38.90 -34.10 3.58
CA SER A 357 -40.27 -33.77 4.07
C SER A 357 -40.46 -33.80 5.60
N ALA A 358 -40.62 -32.63 6.24
CA ALA A 358 -41.68 -32.31 7.21
C ALA A 358 -41.51 -30.90 7.84
N SER A 359 -42.34 -29.96 7.35
CA SER A 359 -43.11 -28.90 8.04
C SER A 359 -42.52 -27.91 9.08
N PRO A 360 -43.13 -26.70 9.19
CA PRO A 360 -42.51 -25.50 9.75
C PRO A 360 -43.01 -25.16 11.15
N THR A 361 -42.17 -24.51 11.97
CA THR A 361 -42.64 -23.92 13.23
C THR A 361 -41.88 -22.65 13.60
N LYS A 362 -42.64 -21.55 13.55
CA LYS A 362 -42.65 -20.38 14.44
C LYS A 362 -41.40 -19.50 14.54
N LEU A 363 -41.48 -18.38 13.81
CA LEU A 363 -40.93 -17.09 14.19
C LEU A 363 -41.59 -16.57 15.48
N THR A 364 -40.79 -16.14 16.44
CA THR A 364 -41.13 -15.10 17.43
C THR A 364 -39.93 -14.16 17.60
N PRO A 365 -40.17 -12.84 17.76
CA PRO A 365 -39.13 -11.82 17.69
C PRO A 365 -38.45 -11.61 19.05
N ILE A 366 -37.14 -11.37 19.05
CA ILE A 366 -36.44 -10.82 20.21
C ILE A 366 -36.07 -9.37 19.88
N THR A 367 -36.82 -8.48 20.53
CA THR A 367 -36.53 -7.05 20.68
C THR A 367 -35.49 -6.86 21.80
N THR A 368 -34.83 -5.69 21.80
CA THR A 368 -34.07 -5.07 22.91
C THR A 368 -32.64 -5.63 23.13
N LEU A 369 -31.54 -4.86 23.16
CA LEU A 369 -31.27 -3.52 23.71
C LEU A 369 -30.10 -2.82 22.98
N LEU A 370 -30.29 -1.53 22.66
CA LEU A 370 -29.22 -0.57 22.35
C LEU A 370 -28.75 0.12 23.65
N PRO A 371 -27.45 0.38 23.85
CA PRO A 371 -26.96 1.43 24.73
C PRO A 371 -26.60 2.72 23.96
N PRO A 372 -26.57 3.89 24.61
CA PRO A 372 -26.79 5.18 23.96
C PRO A 372 -25.53 5.94 23.54
N CYS A 373 -25.68 6.71 22.47
CA CYS A 373 -25.17 8.07 22.21
C CYS A 373 -23.80 8.48 22.77
N TRP A 374 -22.85 8.70 21.87
CA TRP A 374 -21.77 9.69 22.03
C TRP A 374 -21.98 10.84 21.03
N LYS A 375 -22.39 12.02 21.55
CA LYS A 375 -22.44 13.27 20.79
C LYS A 375 -21.02 13.87 20.69
N PRO A 376 -20.55 14.33 19.52
CA PRO A 376 -19.35 15.14 19.44
C PRO A 376 -19.62 16.55 19.99
N ARG A 377 -18.73 17.03 20.87
CA ARG A 377 -18.74 18.40 21.40
C ARG A 377 -18.47 19.40 20.26
N ARG A 378 -19.35 20.40 20.15
CA ARG A 378 -19.13 21.65 19.42
C ARG A 378 -17.84 22.32 19.90
N LEU A 379 -16.93 22.60 18.98
CA LEU A 379 -15.89 23.63 19.15
C LEU A 379 -16.50 24.96 18.74
N GLU A 380 -16.74 25.83 19.72
CA GLU A 380 -17.17 27.20 19.48
C GLU A 380 -16.12 28.19 20.02
N LYS A 381 -15.63 29.03 19.10
CA LYS A 381 -15.09 30.39 19.24
C LYS A 381 -13.88 30.63 20.17
N LEU A 382 -12.76 30.97 19.53
CA LEU A 382 -11.93 32.11 19.90
C LEU A 382 -11.88 33.10 18.74
N ARG A 383 -12.69 34.16 18.83
CA ARG A 383 -12.54 35.42 18.08
C ARG A 383 -12.27 36.51 19.10
N ARG A 384 -11.20 37.29 18.87
CA ARG A 384 -10.93 38.69 19.27
C ARG A 384 -9.46 38.94 18.90
N ARG A 385 -8.98 39.98 18.22
CA ARG A 385 -9.40 41.26 17.62
C ARG A 385 -8.26 41.53 16.59
N GLY A 386 -8.37 42.15 15.42
CA GLY A 386 -9.24 43.21 14.93
C GLY A 386 -8.34 44.10 14.05
N CYS A 387 -8.68 44.27 12.76
CA CYS A 387 -8.46 45.47 11.93
C CYS A 387 -8.91 45.16 10.49
N LEU A 388 -10.13 45.60 10.18
CA LEU A 388 -10.67 45.96 8.86
C LEU A 388 -10.81 47.51 8.90
N PRO A 389 -10.96 48.26 7.78
CA PRO A 389 -11.86 47.90 6.67
C PRO A 389 -11.51 48.38 5.25
N THR A 390 -12.10 47.71 4.25
CA THR A 390 -12.91 48.26 3.13
C THR A 390 -13.28 47.09 2.20
N ALA A 391 -14.46 46.48 2.30
CA ALA A 391 -15.73 46.86 1.66
C ALA A 391 -15.69 46.74 0.12
N TRP A 392 -16.35 45.72 -0.47
CA TRP A 392 -17.21 45.82 -1.67
C TRP A 392 -18.17 44.62 -1.70
N ARG A 393 -19.45 44.91 -1.98
CA ARG A 393 -20.63 44.04 -1.84
C ARG A 393 -20.91 43.21 -3.11
N CYS A 394 -21.68 42.16 -2.87
CA CYS A 394 -22.45 41.29 -3.77
C CYS A 394 -23.03 41.92 -5.05
N ALA A 395 -23.13 41.09 -6.09
CA ALA A 395 -24.34 40.97 -6.89
C ALA A 395 -24.48 39.51 -7.36
N ALA A 396 -25.66 38.93 -7.13
CA ALA A 396 -26.13 37.66 -7.65
C ALA A 396 -27.36 37.95 -8.53
N MET A 397 -27.43 37.35 -9.71
CA MET A 397 -28.57 37.08 -10.62
C MET A 397 -27.98 36.11 -11.67
N ASP A 398 -28.52 34.95 -12.06
CA ASP A 398 -29.74 34.18 -11.79
C ASP A 398 -29.38 32.68 -11.84
#